data_AF-A0A917EN39-F1
#
_entry.id   AF-A0A917EN39-F1
#
_cell.length_a   1.000
_cell.length_b   1.000
_cell.length_c   1.000
_cell.angle_alpha   90.00
_cell.angle_beta   90.00
_cell.angle_gamma   90.00
#
_symmetry.space_group_name_H-M   'P 1'
#
loop_
_entity.id
_entity.type
_entity.pdbx_description
1 polymer ?
#
loop_
_entity_poly.entity_id
_entity_poly.type
_entity_poly.pdbx_seq_one_letter_code
_entity_poly.pdbx_strand_id
1 'polypeptide(L)'
;MSFPRRSRAAAALGVGALLLVSCAGEEADAEADEQPEDQAGEEVEASEPTCQFAPDEQVDHEYARDSLGHFAQEADLKVGNVAAGGGHHEDEEYPDPFPDDEEYREHLAEEFTSLTHENYMKWEFIHPDEWGDFHFEETDAVVEFAQEHGMNMRGHALFWHSQNPEWLEESVEAGEYTQEELRDMLEEHVRTVVSRYAGCIQQWDVVNEVFDDEEEPQLRDGSYEESGNLWIRELGPEILDDVFEWAHEEDPDALLFYNDYAVDGTNAKSDAYYELIQEQSDRGVPVHGFGSQTHLSMQYDFDPEDYQANLQRFEDLGLETAVTEIDVRGELTEEGRMSDEDRAGAAERYGAVLESCLELASCNSYTIWGSLDEHSWIPGTFEGEGDAALYEGDYERKPHYCINQQVLVEHTEGEDVWADDEAFEECRGILEEYGVGV
;
A
#
# COMPACT_ATOMS: atom_id res chain seq x y z
N MET A 1 -20.94 -23.42 -36.36
CA MET A 1 -21.03 -24.69 -37.11
C MET A 1 -19.64 -25.10 -37.61
N SER A 2 -19.07 -26.15 -37.00
CA SER A 2 -18.11 -27.15 -37.50
C SER A 2 -17.03 -26.80 -38.56
N PHE A 3 -15.77 -26.79 -38.09
CA PHE A 3 -14.55 -27.53 -38.55
C PHE A 3 -14.44 -28.08 -39.98
N PRO A 4 -13.19 -28.17 -40.50
CA PRO A 4 -12.49 -29.47 -40.41
C PRO A 4 -11.00 -29.41 -40.04
N ARG A 5 -10.61 -30.31 -39.11
CA ARG A 5 -9.25 -30.85 -38.93
C ARG A 5 -8.91 -31.85 -40.05
N ARG A 6 -7.62 -31.95 -40.43
CA ARG A 6 -7.00 -33.23 -40.83
C ARG A 6 -5.56 -33.31 -40.34
N SER A 7 -5.19 -34.55 -39.99
CA SER A 7 -4.02 -34.96 -39.23
C SER A 7 -3.18 -35.96 -40.04
N ARG A 8 -1.88 -36.00 -39.70
CA ARG A 8 -0.92 -37.14 -39.72
C ARG A 8 -0.33 -37.66 -41.04
N ALA A 9 1.01 -37.75 -41.03
CA ALA A 9 1.76 -38.96 -41.38
C ALA A 9 3.09 -39.02 -40.60
N ALA A 10 3.42 -40.21 -40.08
CA ALA A 10 4.66 -40.56 -39.39
C ALA A 10 5.48 -41.53 -40.25
N ALA A 11 6.80 -41.56 -40.07
CA ALA A 11 7.66 -42.70 -40.43
C ALA A 11 8.89 -42.75 -39.52
N ALA A 12 9.20 -43.95 -39.03
CA ALA A 12 10.28 -44.31 -38.12
C ALA A 12 11.37 -45.13 -38.85
N LEU A 13 12.58 -45.21 -38.27
CA LEU A 13 13.37 -46.45 -37.95
C LEU A 13 14.90 -46.36 -38.13
N GLY A 14 15.60 -46.97 -37.15
CA GLY A 14 16.97 -47.57 -37.23
C GLY A 14 17.96 -46.91 -36.26
N VAL A 15 18.33 -47.42 -35.07
CA VAL A 15 18.82 -48.73 -34.52
C VAL A 15 20.27 -49.10 -34.90
N GLY A 16 21.12 -49.22 -33.86
CA GLY A 16 22.39 -49.99 -33.80
C GLY A 16 23.41 -49.34 -32.82
N ALA A 17 23.57 -49.75 -31.53
CA ALA A 17 24.23 -50.94 -30.97
C ALA A 17 25.77 -50.96 -31.24
N LEU A 18 26.73 -51.29 -30.36
CA LEU A 18 26.85 -51.71 -28.94
C LEU A 18 28.39 -51.79 -28.61
N LEU A 19 28.75 -51.83 -27.31
CA LEU A 19 29.89 -52.53 -26.66
C LEU A 19 31.17 -51.78 -26.21
N LEU A 20 31.21 -51.52 -24.88
CA LEU A 20 32.14 -51.98 -23.82
C LEU A 20 33.66 -52.09 -24.09
N VAL A 21 34.47 -51.57 -23.16
CA VAL A 21 35.41 -52.33 -22.28
C VAL A 21 35.91 -51.42 -21.12
N SER A 22 35.97 -52.00 -19.92
CA SER A 22 36.56 -51.46 -18.67
C SER A 22 38.01 -51.94 -18.50
N CYS A 23 38.88 -51.17 -17.84
CA CYS A 23 39.89 -51.64 -16.87
C CYS A 23 40.50 -50.47 -16.08
N ALA A 24 40.75 -50.69 -14.79
CA ALA A 24 41.43 -49.80 -13.83
C ALA A 24 42.94 -50.08 -13.74
N GLY A 25 43.72 -49.15 -13.17
CA GLY A 25 45.08 -49.42 -12.66
C GLY A 25 45.98 -48.18 -12.43
N GLU A 26 46.24 -47.90 -11.15
CA GLU A 26 47.29 -47.15 -10.41
C GLU A 26 48.49 -46.40 -11.07
N GLU A 27 48.74 -45.21 -10.46
CA GLU A 27 49.99 -44.56 -9.95
C GLU A 27 51.28 -44.41 -10.79
N ALA A 28 51.79 -43.17 -10.91
CA ALA A 28 53.10 -42.71 -10.39
C ALA A 28 53.43 -41.23 -10.76
N ASP A 29 54.21 -40.61 -9.86
CA ASP A 29 54.69 -39.22 -9.73
C ASP A 29 55.34 -38.54 -10.95
N ALA A 30 55.20 -37.20 -11.05
CA ALA A 30 56.26 -36.30 -11.50
C ALA A 30 56.02 -34.83 -11.09
N GLU A 31 57.13 -34.16 -10.75
CA GLU A 31 57.29 -32.82 -10.15
C GLU A 31 56.88 -31.63 -11.04
N ALA A 32 56.74 -30.49 -10.34
CA ALA A 32 56.44 -29.12 -10.75
C ALA A 32 57.07 -28.58 -12.06
N ASP A 33 56.28 -27.79 -12.79
CA ASP A 33 56.74 -26.67 -13.63
C ASP A 33 55.65 -25.57 -13.67
N GLU A 34 56.07 -24.30 -13.69
CA GLU A 34 55.25 -23.10 -13.41
C GLU A 34 54.52 -22.50 -14.65
N GLN A 35 53.22 -22.19 -14.46
CA GLN A 35 52.35 -21.13 -15.05
C GLN A 35 52.02 -21.09 -16.57
N PRO A 36 50.94 -20.42 -17.04
CA PRO A 36 49.83 -19.68 -16.38
C PRO A 36 48.40 -20.13 -16.85
N GLU A 37 47.36 -19.33 -16.53
CA GLU A 37 45.94 -19.39 -16.96
C GLU A 37 45.00 -20.15 -16.01
N ASP A 38 44.02 -19.48 -15.38
CA ASP A 38 42.71 -19.25 -16.00
C ASP A 38 41.85 -18.27 -15.18
N GLN A 39 41.01 -17.50 -15.88
CA GLN A 39 40.00 -16.64 -15.29
C GLN A 39 38.88 -17.52 -14.73
N ALA A 40 38.65 -17.46 -13.42
CA ALA A 40 37.40 -17.92 -12.83
C ALA A 40 36.71 -16.69 -12.23
N GLY A 41 35.54 -16.40 -12.78
CA GLY A 41 34.70 -15.28 -12.38
C GLY A 41 34.45 -15.26 -10.88
N GLU A 42 34.56 -14.07 -10.32
CA GLU A 42 33.90 -13.73 -9.07
C GLU A 42 32.40 -13.97 -9.31
N GLU A 43 31.86 -15.00 -8.66
CA GLU A 43 30.42 -15.06 -8.42
C GLU A 43 30.08 -13.77 -7.69
N VAL A 44 29.29 -12.91 -8.36
CA VAL A 44 28.59 -11.83 -7.69
C VAL A 44 27.61 -12.53 -6.76
N GLU A 45 28.00 -12.71 -5.51
CA GLU A 45 27.01 -12.90 -4.46
C GLU A 45 26.17 -11.62 -4.47
N ALA A 46 24.94 -11.73 -4.96
CA ALA A 46 23.93 -10.71 -4.70
C ALA A 46 23.87 -10.57 -3.18
N SER A 47 24.31 -9.43 -2.68
CA SER A 47 24.18 -9.09 -1.28
C SER A 47 22.70 -9.20 -0.91
N GLU A 48 22.38 -10.01 0.11
CA GLU A 48 21.04 -10.05 0.70
C GLU A 48 20.59 -8.59 0.97
N PRO A 49 19.38 -8.19 0.54
CA PRO A 49 18.88 -6.86 0.81
C PRO A 49 18.55 -6.77 2.31
N THR A 50 19.55 -6.44 3.12
CA THR A 50 19.33 -6.04 4.50
C THR A 50 19.01 -4.55 4.47
N CYS A 51 17.74 -4.20 4.67
CA CYS A 51 17.30 -2.86 5.05
C CYS A 51 18.37 -2.25 5.97
N GLN A 52 18.99 -1.13 5.58
CA GLN A 52 20.22 -0.60 6.20
C GLN A 52 20.06 -0.08 7.64
N PHE A 53 18.94 -0.41 8.26
CA PHE A 53 18.48 0.01 9.56
C PHE A 53 17.78 -1.12 10.35
N ALA A 54 17.62 -2.32 9.77
CA ALA A 54 17.27 -3.49 10.55
C ALA A 54 18.49 -3.91 11.38
N PRO A 55 18.42 -4.00 12.71
CA PRO A 55 19.55 -4.50 13.50
C PRO A 55 19.92 -5.92 13.04
N ASP A 56 21.22 -6.21 13.07
CA ASP A 56 21.97 -7.42 12.61
C ASP A 56 21.41 -8.84 12.94
N GLU A 57 20.20 -8.99 13.47
CA GLU A 57 19.55 -10.28 13.69
C GLU A 57 18.35 -10.45 12.77
N GLN A 58 18.53 -11.31 11.76
CA GLN A 58 17.50 -11.99 10.95
C GLN A 58 16.08 -11.70 11.41
N VAL A 59 15.47 -10.67 10.81
CA VAL A 59 14.04 -10.45 10.90
C VAL A 59 13.40 -11.67 10.23
N ASP A 60 12.60 -12.40 10.99
CA ASP A 60 11.86 -13.56 10.48
C ASP A 60 10.78 -13.03 9.54
N HIS A 61 11.06 -13.04 8.24
CA HIS A 61 10.15 -12.67 7.15
C HIS A 61 8.99 -13.67 6.98
N GLU A 62 8.50 -14.31 8.05
CA GLU A 62 7.21 -15.01 7.99
C GLU A 62 6.11 -13.95 7.90
N TYR A 63 5.77 -13.56 6.66
CA TYR A 63 4.65 -12.68 6.24
C TYR A 63 3.25 -13.11 6.73
N ALA A 64 3.17 -14.10 7.62
CA ALA A 64 1.94 -14.54 8.28
C ALA A 64 1.50 -13.62 9.44
N ARG A 65 2.07 -12.42 9.60
CA ARG A 65 1.90 -11.57 10.80
C ARG A 65 1.77 -10.07 10.54
N ASP A 66 1.04 -9.67 9.51
CA ASP A 66 0.15 -8.53 9.73
C ASP A 66 -1.28 -8.95 9.40
N SER A 67 -2.17 -8.73 10.34
CA SER A 67 -3.60 -9.01 10.20
C SER A 67 -4.41 -8.04 11.06
N LEU A 68 -3.90 -6.79 11.18
CA LEU A 68 -4.24 -5.68 12.13
C LEU A 68 -3.20 -5.42 13.25
N GLY A 69 -1.94 -5.84 13.11
CA GLY A 69 -1.00 -5.96 14.22
C GLY A 69 -1.23 -7.24 15.04
N HIS A 70 -1.61 -8.33 14.37
CA HIS A 70 -1.95 -9.66 14.89
C HIS A 70 -2.72 -9.68 16.23
N PHE A 71 -3.73 -8.80 16.34
CA PHE A 71 -4.70 -8.67 17.44
C PHE A 71 -4.38 -7.69 18.57
N ALA A 72 -3.41 -6.79 18.38
CA ALA A 72 -2.90 -5.86 19.38
C ALA A 72 -2.40 -6.66 20.62
N GLN A 73 -1.19 -7.21 20.49
CA GLN A 73 -0.75 -8.44 21.17
C GLN A 73 -0.77 -8.37 22.72
N GLU A 74 -1.89 -8.79 23.31
CA GLU A 74 -2.20 -9.05 24.73
C GLU A 74 -2.38 -7.79 25.64
N ALA A 75 -3.45 -7.00 25.38
CA ALA A 75 -4.13 -6.03 26.27
C ALA A 75 -3.47 -4.66 26.61
N ASP A 76 -2.84 -3.96 25.65
CA ASP A 76 -2.67 -2.49 25.71
C ASP A 76 -2.66 -1.92 24.27
N LEU A 77 -3.86 -1.73 23.69
CA LEU A 77 -4.10 -1.89 22.24
C LEU A 77 -3.95 -0.63 21.39
N LYS A 78 -3.37 -0.81 20.20
CA LYS A 78 -3.10 0.18 19.14
C LYS A 78 -4.12 0.04 18.01
N VAL A 79 -4.44 1.14 17.31
CA VAL A 79 -5.48 1.15 16.24
C VAL A 79 -5.03 0.46 14.94
N GLY A 80 -3.73 0.17 14.80
CA GLY A 80 -3.16 -0.53 13.65
C GLY A 80 -2.23 0.38 12.85
N ASN A 81 -2.72 1.00 11.77
CA ASN A 81 -1.87 1.70 10.81
C ASN A 81 -2.34 3.17 10.64
N VAL A 82 -1.41 4.09 10.34
CA VAL A 82 -1.72 5.52 10.16
C VAL A 82 -0.87 6.17 9.09
N ALA A 83 -1.44 7.13 8.38
CA ALA A 83 -0.70 8.01 7.48
C ALA A 83 0.05 9.10 8.27
N ALA A 84 1.31 9.34 7.90
CA ALA A 84 2.14 10.36 8.52
C ALA A 84 3.11 11.00 7.51
N GLY A 85 3.39 12.29 7.72
CA GLY A 85 4.36 13.05 6.95
C GLY A 85 3.79 13.59 5.63
N GLY A 86 3.46 14.89 5.63
CA GLY A 86 3.06 15.56 4.40
C GLY A 86 2.25 16.85 4.54
N GLY A 87 2.69 17.89 3.81
CA GLY A 87 2.08 19.21 3.55
C GLY A 87 1.48 19.28 2.13
N HIS A 88 0.17 19.19 1.86
CA HIS A 88 -0.36 19.07 0.48
C HIS A 88 -0.74 20.42 -0.19
N HIS A 89 -0.82 21.54 0.53
CA HIS A 89 -1.35 22.77 -0.08
C HIS A 89 -0.30 23.89 -0.11
N GLU A 90 0.14 24.28 -1.32
CA GLU A 90 1.02 25.44 -1.50
C GLU A 90 0.33 26.76 -1.07
N ASP A 91 -1.01 26.78 -1.05
CA ASP A 91 -1.83 27.95 -0.79
C ASP A 91 -2.55 27.95 0.58
N GLU A 92 -2.57 26.81 1.29
CA GLU A 92 -3.13 26.67 2.64
C GLU A 92 -2.09 26.08 3.60
N GLU A 93 -2.14 26.47 4.87
CA GLU A 93 -1.27 25.90 5.89
C GLU A 93 -1.75 24.47 6.19
N TYR A 94 -1.50 23.52 5.29
CA TYR A 94 -1.66 22.08 5.58
C TYR A 94 -0.51 21.69 6.50
N PRO A 95 -0.78 21.51 7.80
CA PRO A 95 0.29 21.35 8.78
C PRO A 95 0.96 19.99 8.59
N ASP A 96 2.28 20.02 8.48
CA ASP A 96 3.11 18.83 8.46
C ASP A 96 3.82 18.71 9.82
N PRO A 97 3.22 17.99 10.78
CA PRO A 97 3.74 17.92 12.15
C PRO A 97 4.97 17.00 12.24
N PHE A 98 5.16 16.08 11.29
CA PHE A 98 6.12 14.98 11.44
C PHE A 98 7.57 15.44 11.65
N PRO A 99 8.10 16.47 10.95
CA PRO A 99 9.50 16.91 11.14
C PRO A 99 9.76 17.57 12.50
N ASP A 100 8.82 18.37 12.98
CA ASP A 100 9.07 19.33 14.07
C ASP A 100 8.35 18.99 15.39
N ASP A 101 7.29 18.18 15.34
CA ASP A 101 6.48 17.84 16.51
C ASP A 101 6.89 16.48 17.10
N GLU A 102 7.65 16.53 18.21
CA GLU A 102 8.05 15.35 18.97
C GLU A 102 6.86 14.66 19.65
N GLU A 103 5.88 15.42 20.13
CA GLU A 103 4.70 14.87 20.83
C GLU A 103 3.81 14.11 19.83
N TYR A 104 3.65 14.63 18.62
CA TYR A 104 2.98 13.93 17.52
C TYR A 104 3.65 12.60 17.19
N ARG A 105 4.97 12.60 16.99
CA ARG A 105 5.72 11.36 16.72
C ARG A 105 5.59 10.37 17.88
N GLU A 106 5.78 10.81 19.13
CA GLU A 106 5.60 9.95 20.30
C GLU A 106 4.20 9.33 20.33
N HIS A 107 3.16 10.12 20.06
CA HIS A 107 1.79 9.63 19.97
C HIS A 107 1.61 8.58 18.87
N LEU A 108 2.18 8.78 17.68
CA LEU A 108 2.12 7.79 16.61
C LEU A 108 2.74 6.44 17.03
N ALA A 109 3.91 6.48 17.68
CA ALA A 109 4.58 5.28 18.18
C ALA A 109 3.82 4.61 19.34
N GLU A 110 3.07 5.36 20.13
CA GLU A 110 2.25 4.84 21.22
C GLU A 110 0.96 4.17 20.73
N GLU A 111 0.34 4.70 19.68
CA GLU A 111 -1.04 4.31 19.28
C GLU A 111 -1.12 3.46 18.00
N PHE A 112 -0.02 3.35 17.23
CA PHE A 112 -0.01 2.63 15.95
C PHE A 112 1.17 1.64 15.85
N THR A 113 1.02 0.66 14.97
CA THR A 113 1.99 -0.42 14.66
C THR A 113 2.58 -0.32 13.26
N SER A 114 2.08 0.58 12.42
CA SER A 114 2.54 0.78 11.05
C SER A 114 2.36 2.21 10.58
N LEU A 115 3.21 2.65 9.66
CA LEU A 115 3.14 3.97 9.04
C LEU A 115 2.98 3.87 7.51
N THR A 116 2.21 4.80 6.96
CA THR A 116 2.19 5.10 5.52
C THR A 116 2.71 6.52 5.30
N HIS A 117 3.59 6.71 4.33
CA HIS A 117 4.01 8.05 3.91
C HIS A 117 2.83 8.78 3.28
N GLU A 118 2.31 9.81 3.94
CA GLU A 118 1.14 10.54 3.43
C GLU A 118 1.49 11.28 2.13
N ASN A 119 2.67 11.91 2.07
CA ASN A 119 3.12 12.61 0.86
C ASN A 119 4.59 12.40 0.48
N TYR A 120 5.52 12.21 1.42
CA TYR A 120 6.96 12.28 1.11
C TYR A 120 7.49 11.26 0.08
N MET A 121 6.77 10.15 -0.16
CA MET A 121 7.13 9.17 -1.19
C MET A 121 6.51 9.44 -2.58
N LYS A 122 5.65 10.46 -2.70
CA LYS A 122 5.03 10.86 -3.97
C LYS A 122 6.03 11.60 -4.85
N TRP A 123 5.75 11.63 -6.15
CA TRP A 123 6.69 12.08 -7.17
C TRP A 123 7.23 13.49 -6.95
N GLU A 124 6.37 14.46 -6.60
CA GLU A 124 6.81 15.84 -6.39
C GLU A 124 7.74 16.02 -5.17
N PHE A 125 7.64 15.14 -4.17
CA PHE A 125 8.52 15.16 -3.00
C PHE A 125 9.85 14.46 -3.27
N ILE A 126 9.83 13.38 -4.06
CA ILE A 126 11.05 12.69 -4.47
C ILE A 126 11.83 13.48 -5.54
N HIS A 127 11.13 14.23 -6.40
CA HIS A 127 11.71 14.97 -7.53
C HIS A 127 11.24 16.45 -7.60
N PRO A 128 11.51 17.28 -6.57
CA PRO A 128 10.95 18.62 -6.47
C PRO A 128 11.47 19.61 -7.53
N ASP A 129 12.71 19.45 -8.00
CA ASP A 129 13.38 20.47 -8.83
C ASP A 129 13.55 20.07 -10.30
N GLU A 130 14.22 18.94 -10.57
CA GLU A 130 14.47 18.42 -11.93
C GLU A 130 14.77 16.91 -11.90
N TRP A 131 14.66 16.24 -13.05
CA TRP A 131 14.99 14.83 -13.14
C TRP A 131 16.45 14.54 -12.76
N GLY A 132 16.64 13.48 -11.96
CA GLY A 132 17.96 12.96 -11.58
C GLY A 132 18.49 13.52 -10.26
N ASP A 133 17.78 14.44 -9.62
CA ASP A 133 18.01 14.84 -8.23
C ASP A 133 16.92 14.26 -7.34
N PHE A 134 17.21 13.12 -6.70
CA PHE A 134 16.27 12.45 -5.79
C PHE A 134 16.41 13.03 -4.38
N HIS A 135 15.28 13.43 -3.80
CA HIS A 135 15.18 13.95 -2.43
C HIS A 135 14.57 12.88 -1.54
N PHE A 136 15.36 12.37 -0.59
CA PHE A 136 14.97 11.29 0.30
C PHE A 136 15.00 11.68 1.79
N GLU A 137 15.39 12.90 2.15
CA GLU A 137 15.63 13.28 3.55
C GLU A 137 14.40 13.07 4.43
N GLU A 138 13.24 13.57 3.99
CA GLU A 138 11.97 13.44 4.70
C GLU A 138 11.44 12.00 4.68
N THR A 139 11.60 11.30 3.56
CA THR A 139 11.20 9.89 3.44
C THR A 139 12.02 8.99 4.37
N ASP A 140 13.34 9.19 4.39
CA ASP A 140 14.29 8.49 5.25
C ASP A 140 13.94 8.74 6.73
N ALA A 141 13.59 9.97 7.12
CA ALA A 141 13.24 10.29 8.50
C ALA A 141 12.03 9.48 9.02
N VAL A 142 11.00 9.28 8.19
CA VAL A 142 9.85 8.45 8.56
C VAL A 142 10.23 6.96 8.65
N VAL A 143 11.07 6.48 7.73
CA VAL A 143 11.57 5.08 7.73
C VAL A 143 12.41 4.81 8.99
N GLU A 144 13.33 5.71 9.33
CA GLU A 144 14.17 5.63 10.52
C GLU A 144 13.31 5.60 11.79
N PHE A 145 12.29 6.45 11.87
CA PHE A 145 11.35 6.48 12.98
C PHE A 145 10.57 5.16 13.09
N ALA A 146 10.02 4.65 11.98
CA ALA A 146 9.31 3.38 11.98
C ALA A 146 10.20 2.24 12.52
N GLN A 147 11.47 2.20 12.11
CA GLN A 147 12.42 1.17 12.56
C GLN A 147 12.83 1.33 14.02
N GLU A 148 13.05 2.55 14.50
CA GLU A 148 13.36 2.83 15.91
C GLU A 148 12.24 2.32 16.83
N HIS A 149 10.99 2.42 16.36
CA HIS A 149 9.80 2.02 17.11
C HIS A 149 9.26 0.62 16.73
N GLY A 150 9.94 -0.11 15.86
CA GLY A 150 9.55 -1.47 15.45
C GLY A 150 8.19 -1.53 14.73
N MET A 151 7.87 -0.49 13.96
CA MET A 151 6.65 -0.35 13.18
C MET A 151 6.83 -0.93 11.78
N ASN A 152 5.75 -1.52 11.26
CA ASN A 152 5.64 -1.87 9.85
C ASN A 152 5.48 -0.60 8.98
N MET A 153 5.52 -0.79 7.68
CA MET A 153 5.43 0.29 6.71
C MET A 153 4.74 -0.11 5.42
N ARG A 154 3.95 0.83 4.91
CA ARG A 154 3.41 0.85 3.55
C ARG A 154 3.97 2.04 2.78
N GLY A 155 4.53 1.79 1.61
CA GLY A 155 5.03 2.82 0.71
C GLY A 155 3.92 3.31 -0.22
N HIS A 156 3.75 4.63 -0.32
CA HIS A 156 2.65 5.28 -1.04
C HIS A 156 3.13 6.58 -1.72
N ALA A 157 3.08 6.73 -3.04
CA ALA A 157 2.81 5.74 -4.08
C ALA A 157 3.76 5.94 -5.26
N LEU A 158 4.08 4.87 -5.99
CA LEU A 158 5.11 4.89 -7.04
C LEU A 158 4.59 5.42 -8.39
N PHE A 159 3.31 5.22 -8.67
CA PHE A 159 2.65 5.61 -9.91
C PHE A 159 1.27 6.19 -9.61
N TRP A 160 1.09 7.47 -9.89
CA TRP A 160 -0.19 8.16 -9.72
C TRP A 160 -0.37 9.23 -10.79
N HIS A 161 -1.61 9.72 -10.94
CA HIS A 161 -1.93 10.80 -11.86
C HIS A 161 -1.77 12.18 -11.21
N SER A 162 -1.82 12.25 -9.88
CA SER A 162 -1.66 13.47 -9.09
C SER A 162 -0.25 13.56 -8.51
N GLN A 163 0.14 14.77 -8.07
CA GLN A 163 1.41 15.06 -7.40
C GLN A 163 2.65 14.61 -8.20
N ASN A 164 2.56 14.68 -9.53
CA ASN A 164 3.73 14.81 -10.38
C ASN A 164 4.30 16.24 -10.22
N PRO A 165 5.63 16.42 -10.19
CA PRO A 165 6.19 17.76 -10.06
C PRO A 165 5.85 18.63 -11.28
N GLU A 166 5.59 19.92 -11.06
CA GLU A 166 5.18 20.87 -12.11
C GLU A 166 6.14 20.86 -13.31
N TRP A 167 7.46 20.78 -13.06
CA TRP A 167 8.46 20.76 -14.13
C TRP A 167 8.29 19.57 -15.09
N LEU A 168 7.84 18.41 -14.60
CA LEU A 168 7.65 17.21 -15.40
C LEU A 168 6.45 17.39 -16.34
N GLU A 169 5.32 17.83 -15.79
CA GLU A 169 4.09 18.09 -16.55
C GLU A 169 4.36 19.13 -17.65
N GLU A 170 5.04 20.24 -17.32
CA GLU A 170 5.41 21.29 -18.29
C GLU A 170 6.34 20.76 -19.40
N SER A 171 7.37 19.99 -19.06
CA SER A 171 8.32 19.43 -20.04
C SER A 171 7.65 18.39 -20.95
N VAL A 172 6.72 17.58 -20.42
CA VAL A 172 5.97 16.61 -21.23
C VAL A 172 4.98 17.33 -22.16
N GLU A 173 4.24 18.34 -21.69
CA GLU A 173 3.36 19.14 -22.53
C GLU A 173 4.13 19.86 -23.65
N ALA A 174 5.33 20.37 -23.34
CA ALA A 174 6.22 20.99 -24.30
C ALA A 174 6.85 20.01 -25.31
N GLY A 175 6.68 18.70 -25.11
CA GLY A 175 7.23 17.64 -25.96
C GLY A 175 8.75 17.55 -25.87
N GLU A 176 9.32 17.82 -24.69
CA GLU A 176 10.76 17.80 -24.45
C GLU A 176 11.30 16.37 -24.30
N TYR A 177 10.46 15.44 -23.85
CA TYR A 177 10.80 14.03 -23.70
C TYR A 177 10.16 13.16 -24.79
N THR A 178 10.90 12.15 -25.23
CA THR A 178 10.38 11.03 -26.01
C THR A 178 9.72 9.98 -25.12
N GLN A 179 8.90 9.10 -25.69
CA GLN A 179 8.31 7.97 -24.95
C GLN A 179 9.38 7.05 -24.34
N GLU A 180 10.52 6.87 -25.02
CA GLU A 180 11.64 6.07 -24.50
C GLU A 180 12.25 6.74 -23.27
N GLU A 181 12.50 8.05 -23.33
CA GLU A 181 13.03 8.81 -22.18
C GLU A 181 12.06 8.84 -21.00
N LEU A 182 10.74 8.97 -21.24
CA LEU A 182 9.74 8.92 -20.16
C LEU A 182 9.64 7.53 -19.54
N ARG A 183 9.75 6.48 -20.35
CA ARG A 183 9.73 5.10 -19.85
C ARG A 183 10.97 4.81 -19.01
N ASP A 184 12.16 5.21 -19.49
CA ASP A 184 13.42 5.06 -18.75
C ASP A 184 13.38 5.85 -17.44
N MET A 185 12.78 7.04 -17.46
CA MET A 185 12.57 7.89 -16.28
C MET A 185 11.69 7.20 -15.24
N LEU A 186 10.51 6.71 -15.64
CA LEU A 186 9.61 6.01 -14.72
C LEU A 186 10.25 4.70 -14.19
N GLU A 187 10.95 3.95 -15.04
CA GLU A 187 11.67 2.74 -14.64
C GLU A 187 12.76 3.05 -13.60
N GLU A 188 13.57 4.08 -13.83
CA GLU A 188 14.61 4.49 -12.89
C GLU A 188 14.02 4.99 -11.57
N HIS A 189 12.90 5.71 -11.57
CA HIS A 189 12.21 6.12 -10.35
C HIS A 189 11.73 4.90 -9.55
N VAL A 190 10.92 4.02 -10.16
CA VAL A 190 10.35 2.84 -9.49
C VAL A 190 11.47 1.98 -8.91
N ARG A 191 12.49 1.67 -9.72
CA ARG A 191 13.58 0.82 -9.25
C ARG A 191 14.40 1.47 -8.14
N THR A 192 14.71 2.75 -8.26
CA THR A 192 15.53 3.46 -7.25
C THR A 192 14.80 3.56 -5.92
N VAL A 193 13.51 3.91 -5.93
CA VAL A 193 12.72 4.05 -4.71
C VAL A 193 12.51 2.69 -4.04
N VAL A 194 12.09 1.66 -4.79
CA VAL A 194 11.85 0.32 -4.23
C VAL A 194 13.14 -0.30 -3.72
N SER A 195 14.22 -0.30 -4.50
CA SER A 195 15.51 -0.88 -4.08
C SER A 195 16.11 -0.19 -2.86
N ARG A 196 15.88 1.12 -2.69
CA ARG A 196 16.35 1.88 -1.52
C ARG A 196 15.72 1.38 -0.22
N TYR A 197 14.44 1.05 -0.25
CA TYR A 197 13.67 0.64 0.94
C TYR A 197 13.37 -0.86 0.99
N ALA A 198 14.03 -1.65 0.14
CA ALA A 198 13.84 -3.09 0.08
C ALA A 198 14.03 -3.74 1.46
N GLY A 199 13.05 -4.55 1.87
CA GLY A 199 13.01 -5.19 3.19
C GLY A 199 12.62 -4.29 4.36
N CYS A 200 12.47 -2.97 4.17
CA CYS A 200 11.90 -2.07 5.17
C CYS A 200 10.39 -1.90 5.01
N ILE A 201 9.89 -1.99 3.77
CA ILE A 201 8.49 -1.73 3.39
C ILE A 201 7.82 -3.04 3.00
N GLN A 202 6.74 -3.40 3.69
CA GLN A 202 6.06 -4.68 3.46
C GLN A 202 5.02 -4.60 2.34
N GLN A 203 4.45 -3.41 2.12
CA GLN A 203 3.39 -3.17 1.15
C GLN A 203 3.70 -1.93 0.33
N TRP A 204 3.54 -2.02 -0.99
CA TRP A 204 3.67 -0.88 -1.89
C TRP A 204 2.37 -0.64 -2.62
N ASP A 205 1.92 0.61 -2.61
CA ASP A 205 1.04 1.12 -3.65
C ASP A 205 1.86 1.38 -4.89
N VAL A 206 1.96 0.33 -5.72
CA VAL A 206 2.66 0.43 -6.98
C VAL A 206 1.88 1.33 -7.92
N VAL A 207 0.56 1.19 -7.94
CA VAL A 207 -0.33 1.97 -8.82
C VAL A 207 -1.53 2.50 -8.03
N ASN A 208 -1.68 3.82 -8.03
CA ASN A 208 -2.75 4.54 -7.38
C ASN A 208 -3.73 5.15 -8.40
N GLU A 209 -5.04 4.98 -8.17
CA GLU A 209 -6.14 5.72 -8.82
C GLU A 209 -6.06 5.83 -10.34
N VAL A 210 -6.04 4.70 -11.05
CA VAL A 210 -5.89 4.69 -12.53
C VAL A 210 -7.19 4.77 -13.29
N PHE A 211 -8.32 4.50 -12.65
CA PHE A 211 -9.65 4.63 -13.27
C PHE A 211 -10.31 5.97 -12.91
N ASP A 212 -11.03 6.55 -13.86
CA ASP A 212 -11.91 7.71 -13.62
C ASP A 212 -13.20 7.32 -12.87
N ASP A 213 -13.97 8.33 -12.48
CA ASP A 213 -15.17 8.19 -11.63
C ASP A 213 -16.48 8.24 -12.44
N GLU A 214 -16.39 8.00 -13.75
CA GLU A 214 -17.54 8.00 -14.65
C GLU A 214 -18.40 6.73 -14.49
N GLU A 215 -19.64 6.75 -15.00
CA GLU A 215 -20.55 5.60 -14.91
C GLU A 215 -19.99 4.33 -15.61
N GLU A 216 -19.16 4.53 -16.65
CA GLU A 216 -18.40 3.48 -17.32
C GLU A 216 -16.90 3.81 -17.19
N PRO A 217 -16.25 3.40 -16.09
CA PRO A 217 -14.91 3.87 -15.75
C PRO A 217 -13.89 3.51 -16.82
N GLN A 218 -13.07 4.48 -17.20
CA GLN A 218 -11.96 4.31 -18.13
C GLN A 218 -10.63 4.51 -17.42
N LEU A 219 -9.56 3.91 -17.96
CA LEU A 219 -8.22 4.32 -17.55
C LEU A 219 -8.06 5.82 -17.83
N ARG A 220 -7.37 6.52 -16.95
CA ARG A 220 -7.04 7.95 -17.06
C ARG A 220 -6.01 8.21 -18.17
N ASP A 221 -6.27 7.75 -19.39
CA ASP A 221 -5.39 7.86 -20.58
C ASP A 221 -5.62 9.14 -21.42
N GLY A 222 -6.52 10.01 -20.96
CA GLY A 222 -7.06 11.19 -21.64
C GLY A 222 -6.18 12.44 -21.63
N SER A 223 -6.76 13.60 -22.00
CA SER A 223 -6.05 14.89 -22.10
C SER A 223 -5.55 15.42 -20.75
N TYR A 224 -4.61 16.39 -20.77
CA TYR A 224 -4.07 17.17 -19.63
C TYR A 224 -5.11 17.94 -18.77
N GLU A 225 -6.40 17.58 -18.79
CA GLU A 225 -7.33 18.08 -17.77
C GLU A 225 -6.97 17.42 -16.43
N GLU A 226 -7.41 18.01 -15.30
CA GLU A 226 -6.95 17.76 -13.92
C GLU A 226 -6.96 16.28 -13.45
N SER A 227 -7.51 15.34 -14.24
CA SER A 227 -7.66 13.93 -13.91
C SER A 227 -6.87 12.95 -14.79
N GLY A 228 -6.12 13.42 -15.80
CA GLY A 228 -5.37 12.55 -16.72
C GLY A 228 -4.07 12.01 -16.12
N ASN A 229 -3.80 10.71 -16.27
CA ASN A 229 -2.52 10.11 -15.89
C ASN A 229 -1.50 10.28 -17.02
N LEU A 230 -0.50 11.16 -16.78
CA LEU A 230 0.57 11.46 -17.74
C LEU A 230 1.25 10.19 -18.28
N TRP A 231 1.54 9.23 -17.40
CA TRP A 231 2.27 8.02 -17.76
C TRP A 231 1.44 7.10 -18.67
N ILE A 232 0.17 6.85 -18.33
CA ILE A 232 -0.72 6.04 -19.18
C ILE A 232 -0.93 6.72 -20.54
N ARG A 233 -1.13 8.04 -20.54
CA ARG A 233 -1.33 8.83 -21.77
C ARG A 233 -0.13 8.74 -22.72
N GLU A 234 1.08 8.91 -22.19
CA GLU A 234 2.29 8.97 -23.03
C GLU A 234 2.84 7.57 -23.38
N LEU A 235 2.73 6.60 -22.46
CA LEU A 235 3.36 5.28 -22.57
C LEU A 235 2.39 4.16 -22.94
N GLY A 236 1.08 4.38 -22.77
CA GLY A 236 0.04 3.37 -22.98
C GLY A 236 -0.25 2.52 -21.73
N PRO A 237 -1.38 1.79 -21.71
CA PRO A 237 -1.82 1.03 -20.54
C PRO A 237 -0.88 -0.13 -20.17
N GLU A 238 -0.05 -0.62 -21.10
CA GLU A 238 0.93 -1.67 -20.82
C GLU A 238 1.99 -1.24 -19.79
N ILE A 239 2.17 0.07 -19.53
CA ILE A 239 3.06 0.56 -18.48
C ILE A 239 2.67 0.06 -17.08
N LEU A 240 1.38 -0.25 -16.88
CA LEU A 240 0.89 -0.78 -15.62
C LEU A 240 1.45 -2.18 -15.34
N ASP A 241 1.71 -2.99 -16.36
CA ASP A 241 2.37 -4.29 -16.17
C ASP A 241 3.85 -4.08 -15.79
N ASP A 242 4.51 -3.19 -16.52
CA ASP A 242 5.94 -2.88 -16.35
C ASP A 242 6.27 -2.38 -14.93
N VAL A 243 5.48 -1.46 -14.36
CA VAL A 243 5.76 -0.91 -13.01
C VAL A 243 5.67 -1.96 -11.89
N PHE A 244 4.75 -2.91 -11.99
CA PHE A 244 4.69 -4.04 -11.06
C PHE A 244 5.88 -4.98 -11.24
N GLU A 245 6.26 -5.27 -12.48
CA GLU A 245 7.44 -6.09 -12.77
C GLU A 245 8.72 -5.46 -12.21
N TRP A 246 8.93 -4.15 -12.41
CA TRP A 246 10.09 -3.45 -11.87
C TRP A 246 10.12 -3.42 -10.35
N ALA A 247 8.99 -3.11 -9.71
CA ALA A 247 8.92 -3.12 -8.24
C ALA A 247 9.26 -4.50 -7.68
N HIS A 248 8.69 -5.58 -8.25
CA HIS A 248 8.95 -6.94 -7.81
C HIS A 248 10.40 -7.40 -8.06
N GLU A 249 11.04 -6.91 -9.12
CA GLU A 249 12.44 -7.23 -9.39
C GLU A 249 13.41 -6.62 -8.35
N GLU A 250 13.09 -5.46 -7.80
CA GLU A 250 13.92 -4.79 -6.78
C GLU A 250 13.62 -5.27 -5.35
N ASP A 251 12.36 -5.56 -5.04
CA ASP A 251 11.95 -6.17 -3.77
C ASP A 251 10.92 -7.29 -4.01
N PRO A 252 11.37 -8.54 -4.23
CA PRO A 252 10.47 -9.67 -4.50
C PRO A 252 9.66 -10.11 -3.28
N ASP A 253 10.02 -9.59 -2.11
CA ASP A 253 9.50 -9.95 -0.80
C ASP A 253 8.38 -8.99 -0.35
N ALA A 254 8.26 -7.82 -0.99
CA ALA A 254 7.16 -6.87 -0.76
C ALA A 254 5.86 -7.26 -1.47
N LEU A 255 4.72 -6.98 -0.83
CA LEU A 255 3.40 -7.11 -1.42
C LEU A 255 3.09 -5.88 -2.27
N LEU A 256 2.63 -6.09 -3.51
CA LEU A 256 2.42 -5.03 -4.50
C LEU A 256 0.91 -4.84 -4.73
N PHE A 257 0.43 -3.63 -4.48
CA PHE A 257 -0.99 -3.29 -4.47
C PHE A 257 -1.36 -2.31 -5.59
N TYR A 258 -2.58 -2.52 -6.11
CA TYR A 258 -3.40 -1.42 -6.62
C TYR A 258 -4.14 -0.76 -5.45
N ASN A 259 -4.30 0.55 -5.47
CA ASN A 259 -5.01 1.32 -4.45
C ASN A 259 -5.94 2.37 -5.10
N ASP A 260 -7.19 2.49 -4.63
CA ASP A 260 -8.14 3.48 -5.15
C ASP A 260 -9.29 3.77 -4.15
N TYR A 261 -9.99 4.89 -4.36
CA TYR A 261 -11.25 5.25 -3.72
C TYR A 261 -12.48 4.91 -4.57
N ALA A 262 -13.66 4.98 -3.93
CA ALA A 262 -14.97 4.68 -4.53
C ALA A 262 -15.06 3.25 -5.09
N VAL A 263 -14.20 2.37 -4.57
CA VAL A 263 -14.16 0.93 -4.85
C VAL A 263 -14.64 0.12 -3.65
N ASP A 264 -15.26 0.78 -2.67
CA ASP A 264 -15.65 0.26 -1.35
C ASP A 264 -16.90 -0.64 -1.39
N GLY A 265 -17.26 -1.15 -2.56
CA GLY A 265 -18.45 -1.95 -2.78
C GLY A 265 -18.52 -2.50 -4.20
N THR A 266 -19.55 -3.27 -4.49
CA THR A 266 -19.74 -3.88 -5.81
C THR A 266 -20.27 -2.86 -6.81
N ASN A 267 -19.37 -2.30 -7.61
CA ASN A 267 -19.69 -1.25 -8.57
C ASN A 267 -18.82 -1.36 -9.85
N ALA A 268 -19.07 -0.47 -10.81
CA ALA A 268 -18.38 -0.50 -12.10
C ALA A 268 -16.86 -0.28 -12.00
N LYS A 269 -16.38 0.53 -11.03
CA LYS A 269 -14.96 0.85 -10.85
C LYS A 269 -14.22 -0.32 -10.20
N SER A 270 -14.80 -0.93 -9.17
CA SER A 270 -14.25 -2.15 -8.58
C SER A 270 -14.33 -3.35 -9.54
N ASP A 271 -15.36 -3.43 -10.39
CA ASP A 271 -15.42 -4.42 -11.49
C ASP A 271 -14.26 -4.22 -12.50
N ALA A 272 -13.93 -2.97 -12.85
CA ALA A 272 -12.83 -2.66 -13.77
C ALA A 272 -11.46 -3.06 -13.20
N TYR A 273 -11.22 -2.82 -11.90
CA TYR A 273 -10.02 -3.33 -11.22
C TYR A 273 -9.97 -4.85 -11.17
N TYR A 274 -11.09 -5.50 -10.85
CA TYR A 274 -11.17 -6.96 -10.83
C TYR A 274 -10.81 -7.56 -12.20
N GLU A 275 -11.34 -6.99 -13.29
CA GLU A 275 -11.03 -7.41 -14.66
C GLU A 275 -9.57 -7.14 -15.02
N LEU A 276 -9.05 -5.95 -14.74
CA LEU A 276 -7.65 -5.59 -15.01
C LEU A 276 -6.67 -6.53 -14.31
N ILE A 277 -6.85 -6.76 -13.01
CA ILE A 277 -5.95 -7.60 -12.21
C ILE A 277 -6.06 -9.06 -12.66
N GLN A 278 -7.26 -9.55 -13.01
CA GLN A 278 -7.41 -10.88 -13.58
C GLN A 278 -6.64 -11.03 -14.89
N GLU A 279 -6.72 -10.04 -15.79
CA GLU A 279 -5.98 -10.07 -17.06
C GLU A 279 -4.46 -9.99 -16.86
N GLN A 280 -3.99 -9.23 -15.86
CA GLN A 280 -2.59 -9.14 -15.48
C GLN A 280 -2.05 -10.44 -14.86
N SER A 281 -2.84 -11.05 -13.98
CA SER A 281 -2.54 -12.36 -13.42
C SER A 281 -2.40 -13.44 -14.51
N ASP A 282 -3.28 -13.41 -15.53
CA ASP A 282 -3.19 -14.29 -16.70
C ASP A 282 -1.90 -14.08 -17.53
N ARG A 283 -1.32 -12.87 -17.49
CA ARG A 283 -0.03 -12.54 -18.11
C ARG A 283 1.18 -12.82 -17.22
N GLY A 284 0.97 -13.05 -15.92
CA GLY A 284 2.02 -13.32 -14.94
C GLY A 284 2.62 -12.07 -14.30
N VAL A 285 1.92 -10.94 -14.35
CA VAL A 285 2.31 -9.70 -13.66
C VAL A 285 2.19 -9.91 -12.14
N PRO A 286 3.18 -9.49 -11.32
CA PRO A 286 3.23 -9.76 -9.89
C PRO A 286 2.35 -8.78 -9.08
N VAL A 287 1.03 -8.83 -9.32
CA VAL A 287 0.06 -8.12 -8.48
C VAL A 287 -0.29 -9.01 -7.29
N HIS A 288 -0.05 -8.52 -6.07
CA HIS A 288 -0.25 -9.29 -4.84
C HIS A 288 -1.48 -8.87 -4.05
N GLY A 289 -1.95 -7.63 -4.21
CA GLY A 289 -3.08 -7.14 -3.42
C GLY A 289 -3.92 -6.05 -4.06
N PHE A 290 -5.09 -5.81 -3.46
CA PHE A 290 -6.00 -4.71 -3.78
C PHE A 290 -6.38 -3.94 -2.52
N GLY A 291 -6.09 -2.63 -2.51
CA GLY A 291 -6.38 -1.69 -1.44
C GLY A 291 -7.62 -0.85 -1.74
N SER A 292 -8.50 -0.74 -0.75
CA SER A 292 -9.65 0.17 -0.77
C SER A 292 -9.36 1.31 0.20
N GLN A 293 -9.21 2.52 -0.35
CA GLN A 293 -8.92 3.73 0.43
C GLN A 293 -9.96 3.92 1.53
N THR A 294 -11.24 3.67 1.24
CA THR A 294 -12.33 3.74 2.24
C THR A 294 -12.52 5.16 2.79
N HIS A 295 -12.39 6.18 1.94
CA HIS A 295 -12.82 7.56 2.26
C HIS A 295 -14.34 7.68 2.25
N LEU A 296 -14.98 7.50 3.42
CA LEU A 296 -16.43 7.53 3.57
C LEU A 296 -16.95 8.92 3.93
N SER A 297 -18.24 9.14 3.70
CA SER A 297 -18.92 10.39 4.09
C SER A 297 -20.31 10.13 4.63
N MET A 298 -20.67 10.79 5.73
CA MET A 298 -22.00 10.74 6.32
C MET A 298 -23.13 11.21 5.38
N GLN A 299 -22.78 11.86 4.27
CA GLN A 299 -23.73 12.28 3.24
C GLN A 299 -24.17 11.15 2.30
N TYR A 300 -23.44 10.03 2.26
CA TYR A 300 -23.72 8.89 1.39
C TYR A 300 -24.02 7.63 2.21
N ASP A 301 -24.84 6.74 1.64
CA ASP A 301 -25.10 5.43 2.24
C ASP A 301 -23.83 4.57 2.18
N PHE A 302 -23.62 3.74 3.20
CA PHE A 302 -22.57 2.73 3.26
C PHE A 302 -23.21 1.39 3.59
N ASP A 303 -22.87 0.34 2.84
CA ASP A 303 -23.37 -1.02 3.04
C ASP A 303 -22.20 -1.94 3.42
N PRO A 304 -22.04 -2.29 4.71
CA PRO A 304 -20.96 -3.16 5.17
C PRO A 304 -21.00 -4.55 4.54
N GLU A 305 -22.18 -5.09 4.24
CA GLU A 305 -22.30 -6.42 3.62
C GLU A 305 -21.76 -6.40 2.18
N ASP A 306 -22.03 -5.31 1.44
CA ASP A 306 -21.49 -5.13 0.08
C ASP A 306 -19.99 -4.80 0.09
N TYR A 307 -19.52 -4.00 1.06
CA TYR A 307 -18.08 -3.73 1.27
C TYR A 307 -17.29 -5.03 1.48
N GLN A 308 -17.73 -5.86 2.43
CA GLN A 308 -17.10 -7.15 2.70
C GLN A 308 -17.17 -8.08 1.49
N ALA A 309 -18.33 -8.18 0.83
CA ALA A 309 -18.48 -9.03 -0.36
C ALA A 309 -17.58 -8.59 -1.52
N ASN A 310 -17.34 -7.29 -1.63
CA ASN A 310 -16.42 -6.72 -2.61
C ASN A 310 -14.96 -7.06 -2.30
N LEU A 311 -14.50 -6.96 -1.05
CA LEU A 311 -13.14 -7.40 -0.72
C LEU A 311 -12.97 -8.92 -0.89
N GLN A 312 -13.99 -9.71 -0.50
CA GLN A 312 -13.98 -11.17 -0.62
C GLN A 312 -13.75 -11.66 -2.06
N ARG A 313 -14.23 -10.95 -3.08
CA ARG A 313 -13.96 -11.35 -4.49
C ARG A 313 -12.52 -11.12 -4.91
N PHE A 314 -11.82 -10.14 -4.36
CA PHE A 314 -10.38 -9.97 -4.59
C PHE A 314 -9.60 -11.06 -3.84
N GLU A 315 -10.01 -11.45 -2.63
CA GLU A 315 -9.48 -12.64 -1.95
C GLU A 315 -9.69 -13.92 -2.79
N ASP A 316 -10.87 -14.09 -3.39
CA ASP A 316 -11.18 -15.23 -4.27
C ASP A 316 -10.31 -15.28 -5.55
N LEU A 317 -9.72 -14.15 -5.96
CA LEU A 317 -8.68 -14.10 -7.02
C LEU A 317 -7.29 -14.54 -6.52
N GLY A 318 -7.12 -14.73 -5.21
CA GLY A 318 -5.86 -15.05 -4.57
C GLY A 318 -5.03 -13.83 -4.19
N LEU A 319 -5.66 -12.66 -4.06
CA LEU A 319 -5.00 -11.41 -3.66
C LEU A 319 -5.13 -11.20 -2.15
N GLU A 320 -4.14 -10.51 -1.60
CA GLU A 320 -4.29 -9.81 -0.33
C GLU A 320 -5.25 -8.62 -0.49
N THR A 321 -5.87 -8.19 0.60
CA THR A 321 -6.76 -7.02 0.65
C THR A 321 -6.33 -6.08 1.75
N ALA A 322 -6.63 -4.79 1.62
CA ALA A 322 -6.28 -3.80 2.62
C ALA A 322 -7.31 -2.68 2.69
N VAL A 323 -7.55 -2.17 3.90
CA VAL A 323 -8.16 -0.86 4.16
C VAL A 323 -7.02 0.12 4.32
N THR A 324 -6.94 1.12 3.43
CA THR A 324 -5.67 1.79 3.18
C THR A 324 -5.63 3.25 3.56
N GLU A 325 -6.77 3.93 3.64
CA GLU A 325 -6.85 5.38 3.89
C GLU A 325 -8.17 5.75 4.59
N ILE A 326 -8.67 4.92 5.51
CA ILE A 326 -10.01 5.14 6.05
C ILE A 326 -10.10 6.47 6.81
N ASP A 327 -11.09 7.24 6.39
CA ASP A 327 -11.65 8.35 7.13
C ASP A 327 -13.18 8.40 6.92
N VAL A 328 -13.90 9.02 7.86
CA VAL A 328 -15.35 9.20 7.75
C VAL A 328 -15.72 10.65 8.03
N ARG A 329 -15.83 11.44 6.97
CA ARG A 329 -16.15 12.87 7.07
C ARG A 329 -17.65 13.15 7.19
N GLY A 330 -17.99 14.30 7.72
CA GLY A 330 -19.36 14.84 7.67
C GLY A 330 -19.40 16.36 7.68
N GLU A 331 -20.60 16.92 7.48
CA GLU A 331 -20.81 18.37 7.48
C GLU A 331 -20.51 18.97 8.87
N LEU A 332 -19.69 20.02 8.90
CA LEU A 332 -19.33 20.72 10.12
C LEU A 332 -20.43 21.70 10.53
N THR A 333 -20.74 21.68 11.82
CA THR A 333 -21.63 22.66 12.45
C THR A 333 -20.91 24.00 12.65
N GLU A 334 -21.61 25.04 13.14
CA GLU A 334 -20.99 26.31 13.53
C GLU A 334 -19.91 26.15 14.63
N GLU A 335 -19.86 24.99 15.30
CA GLU A 335 -18.86 24.64 16.31
C GLU A 335 -17.56 24.08 15.71
N GLY A 336 -17.51 23.87 14.38
CA GLY A 336 -16.32 23.33 13.70
C GLY A 336 -16.14 21.82 13.83
N ARG A 337 -17.20 21.09 14.22
CA ARG A 337 -17.26 19.64 14.35
C ARG A 337 -18.59 19.10 13.79
N MET A 338 -18.65 17.81 13.47
CA MET A 338 -19.88 17.11 13.11
C MET A 338 -20.93 17.17 14.23
N SER A 339 -22.19 16.92 13.87
CA SER A 339 -23.24 16.72 14.88
C SER A 339 -22.96 15.44 15.70
N ASP A 340 -23.50 15.36 16.92
CA ASP A 340 -23.34 14.15 17.75
C ASP A 340 -23.94 12.90 17.05
N GLU A 341 -24.98 13.07 16.23
CA GLU A 341 -25.58 12.00 15.42
C GLU A 341 -24.62 11.54 14.31
N ASP A 342 -23.95 12.48 13.65
CA ASP A 342 -22.99 12.15 12.59
C ASP A 342 -21.70 11.54 13.16
N ARG A 343 -21.19 12.02 14.31
CA ARG A 343 -20.07 11.37 15.02
C ARG A 343 -20.40 9.94 15.43
N ALA A 344 -21.64 9.69 15.87
CA ALA A 344 -22.10 8.34 16.20
C ALA A 344 -22.14 7.45 14.94
N GLY A 345 -22.74 7.93 13.85
CA GLY A 345 -22.80 7.19 12.59
C GLY A 345 -21.43 6.98 11.94
N ALA A 346 -20.49 7.92 12.11
CA ALA A 346 -19.12 7.77 11.65
C ALA A 346 -18.38 6.69 12.44
N ALA A 347 -18.56 6.65 13.77
CA ALA A 347 -18.03 5.56 14.61
C ALA A 347 -18.58 4.20 14.16
N GLU A 348 -19.89 4.08 13.93
CA GLU A 348 -20.50 2.84 13.43
C GLU A 348 -19.88 2.37 12.10
N ARG A 349 -19.53 3.31 11.20
CA ARG A 349 -18.86 2.98 9.93
C ARG A 349 -17.42 2.53 10.11
N TYR A 350 -16.64 3.20 10.96
CA TYR A 350 -15.29 2.77 11.32
C TYR A 350 -15.30 1.32 11.83
N GLY A 351 -16.19 1.04 12.79
CA GLY A 351 -16.37 -0.31 13.34
C GLY A 351 -16.75 -1.34 12.28
N ALA A 352 -17.76 -1.04 11.46
CA ALA A 352 -18.24 -1.95 10.42
C ALA A 352 -17.18 -2.26 9.34
N VAL A 353 -16.34 -1.29 8.95
CA VAL A 353 -15.22 -1.54 8.04
C VAL A 353 -14.19 -2.45 8.70
N LEU A 354 -13.84 -2.18 9.96
CA LEU A 354 -12.86 -2.97 10.70
C LEU A 354 -13.34 -4.42 10.89
N GLU A 355 -14.61 -4.62 11.25
CA GLU A 355 -15.24 -5.95 11.32
C GLU A 355 -15.17 -6.66 9.97
N SER A 356 -15.49 -5.95 8.87
CA SER A 356 -15.43 -6.51 7.52
C SER A 356 -14.01 -6.98 7.15
N CYS A 357 -13.00 -6.21 7.55
CA CYS A 357 -11.59 -6.59 7.37
C CYS A 357 -11.24 -7.82 8.21
N LEU A 358 -11.58 -7.83 9.51
CA LEU A 358 -11.30 -8.94 10.43
C LEU A 358 -11.89 -10.29 10.02
N GLU A 359 -12.98 -10.29 9.26
CA GLU A 359 -13.61 -11.50 8.75
C GLU A 359 -12.90 -12.11 7.52
N LEU A 360 -11.99 -11.36 6.89
CA LEU A 360 -11.27 -11.80 5.69
C LEU A 360 -9.81 -12.12 6.03
N ALA A 361 -9.37 -13.34 5.73
CA ALA A 361 -7.99 -13.75 6.02
C ALA A 361 -6.96 -13.00 5.18
N SER A 362 -7.36 -12.51 4.01
CA SER A 362 -6.57 -11.64 3.13
C SER A 362 -6.49 -10.19 3.61
N CYS A 363 -7.35 -9.74 4.53
CA CYS A 363 -7.31 -8.34 4.96
C CYS A 363 -6.23 -8.13 6.01
N ASN A 364 -5.09 -7.61 5.57
CA ASN A 364 -3.87 -7.58 6.37
C ASN A 364 -3.42 -6.16 6.79
N SER A 365 -4.14 -5.12 6.37
CA SER A 365 -3.90 -3.73 6.76
C SER A 365 -5.21 -2.96 6.97
N TYR A 366 -5.19 -2.04 7.94
CA TYR A 366 -6.24 -1.06 8.23
C TYR A 366 -5.61 0.27 8.65
N THR A 367 -5.54 1.19 7.70
CA THR A 367 -4.81 2.44 7.82
C THR A 367 -5.75 3.62 7.90
N ILE A 368 -5.63 4.38 8.99
CA ILE A 368 -6.33 5.63 9.21
C ILE A 368 -5.62 6.76 8.45
N TRP A 369 -6.35 7.57 7.68
CA TRP A 369 -5.76 8.70 6.95
C TRP A 369 -5.76 9.99 7.77
N GLY A 370 -4.80 10.06 8.71
CA GLY A 370 -4.59 11.18 9.62
C GLY A 370 -5.10 10.91 11.04
N SER A 371 -4.23 11.10 12.04
CA SER A 371 -4.56 10.84 13.45
C SER A 371 -5.37 11.95 14.10
N LEU A 372 -5.09 13.21 13.77
CA LEU A 372 -5.70 14.41 14.37
C LEU A 372 -6.51 15.20 13.35
N ASP A 373 -7.68 15.70 13.77
CA ASP A 373 -8.55 16.50 12.89
C ASP A 373 -7.88 17.77 12.36
N GLU A 374 -7.02 18.39 13.17
CA GLU A 374 -6.28 19.60 12.78
C GLU A 374 -5.25 19.35 11.68
N HIS A 375 -4.84 18.10 11.48
CA HIS A 375 -3.90 17.67 10.45
C HIS A 375 -4.60 16.92 9.30
N SER A 376 -5.94 16.92 9.26
CA SER A 376 -6.69 16.19 8.23
C SER A 376 -6.76 16.96 6.92
N TRP A 377 -6.58 16.26 5.79
CA TRP A 377 -6.73 16.76 4.42
C TRP A 377 -8.15 17.17 4.03
N ILE A 378 -9.14 16.69 4.77
CA ILE A 378 -10.56 16.83 4.40
C ILE A 378 -11.00 18.28 4.30
N PRO A 379 -10.73 19.19 5.25
CA PRO A 379 -11.22 20.57 5.15
C PRO A 379 -10.65 21.36 3.96
N GLY A 380 -9.42 21.03 3.53
CA GLY A 380 -8.79 21.62 2.33
C GLY A 380 -9.40 21.10 1.02
N THR A 381 -9.92 19.88 1.03
CA THR A 381 -10.50 19.21 -0.15
C THR A 381 -12.02 19.38 -0.25
N PHE A 382 -12.74 19.29 0.88
CA PHE A 382 -14.19 19.29 1.00
C PHE A 382 -14.64 20.47 1.88
N GLU A 383 -14.91 21.61 1.25
CA GLU A 383 -15.30 22.84 1.96
C GLU A 383 -16.51 22.60 2.89
N GLY A 384 -16.31 22.79 4.19
CA GLY A 384 -17.36 22.64 5.21
C GLY A 384 -17.54 21.22 5.74
N GLU A 385 -16.68 20.27 5.35
CA GLU A 385 -16.62 18.92 5.91
C GLU A 385 -15.34 18.71 6.73
N GLY A 386 -15.34 17.73 7.64
CA GLY A 386 -14.18 17.40 8.47
C GLY A 386 -14.52 16.47 9.63
N ASP A 387 -13.79 16.62 10.74
CA ASP A 387 -14.02 15.90 11.99
C ASP A 387 -13.94 14.37 11.83
N ALA A 388 -13.08 13.89 10.92
CA ALA A 388 -13.02 12.49 10.53
C ALA A 388 -11.97 11.68 11.28
N ALA A 389 -10.95 12.32 11.87
CA ALA A 389 -9.83 11.64 12.51
C ALA A 389 -10.23 10.95 13.83
N LEU A 390 -9.30 10.24 14.44
CA LEU A 390 -9.52 9.51 15.70
C LEU A 390 -9.41 10.39 16.95
N TYR A 391 -8.67 11.50 16.84
CA TYR A 391 -8.37 12.40 17.94
C TYR A 391 -8.68 13.86 17.57
N GLU A 392 -8.98 14.67 18.57
CA GLU A 392 -9.13 16.13 18.46
C GLU A 392 -8.32 16.87 19.54
N GLY A 393 -7.88 18.09 19.24
CA GLY A 393 -7.17 18.96 20.20
C GLY A 393 -5.91 18.31 20.78
N ASP A 394 -5.78 18.31 22.12
CA ASP A 394 -4.66 17.73 22.85
C ASP A 394 -4.79 16.18 22.95
N TYR A 395 -4.95 15.50 21.81
CA TYR A 395 -5.15 14.04 21.68
C TYR A 395 -6.38 13.50 22.42
N GLU A 396 -7.47 14.27 22.48
CA GLU A 396 -8.73 13.81 23.05
C GLU A 396 -9.36 12.74 22.15
N ARG A 397 -9.67 11.57 22.72
CA ARG A 397 -10.22 10.42 21.98
C ARG A 397 -11.65 10.70 21.53
N LYS A 398 -11.94 10.42 20.27
CA LYS A 398 -13.29 10.49 19.68
C LYS A 398 -13.97 9.11 19.71
N PRO A 399 -15.31 9.05 19.52
CA PRO A 399 -16.00 7.75 19.38
C PRO A 399 -15.42 6.88 18.25
N HIS A 400 -14.79 7.48 17.22
CA HIS A 400 -14.10 6.76 16.15
C HIS A 400 -12.91 5.93 16.65
N TYR A 401 -12.13 6.46 17.61
CA TYR A 401 -11.07 5.70 18.26
C TYR A 401 -11.65 4.55 19.07
N CYS A 402 -12.66 4.86 19.89
CA CYS A 402 -13.18 3.91 20.86
C CYS A 402 -13.94 2.74 20.25
N ILE A 403 -14.62 2.93 19.12
CA ILE A 403 -15.27 1.82 18.40
C ILE A 403 -14.25 0.88 17.77
N ASN A 404 -13.15 1.39 17.23
CA ASN A 404 -12.05 0.56 16.73
C ASN A 404 -11.45 -0.29 17.86
N GLN A 405 -11.21 0.33 19.03
CA GLN A 405 -10.76 -0.38 20.22
C GLN A 405 -11.73 -1.48 20.64
N GLN A 406 -13.03 -1.18 20.66
CA GLN A 406 -14.05 -2.16 20.99
C GLN A 406 -14.02 -3.36 20.04
N VAL A 407 -14.12 -3.11 18.73
CA VAL A 407 -14.14 -4.17 17.71
C VAL A 407 -12.88 -5.02 17.79
N LEU A 408 -11.70 -4.40 17.97
CA LEU A 408 -10.45 -5.14 18.18
C LEU A 408 -10.54 -6.01 19.43
N VAL A 409 -10.79 -5.46 20.62
CA VAL A 409 -10.83 -6.23 21.88
C VAL A 409 -11.83 -7.39 21.79
N GLU A 410 -13.03 -7.13 21.27
CA GLU A 410 -14.09 -8.13 21.22
C GLU A 410 -13.73 -9.27 20.28
N HIS A 411 -13.08 -8.99 19.15
CA HIS A 411 -12.61 -10.01 18.23
C HIS A 411 -11.46 -10.84 18.82
N THR A 412 -10.59 -10.23 19.63
CA THR A 412 -9.29 -10.80 19.98
C THR A 412 -9.23 -11.43 21.36
N GLU A 413 -9.78 -10.72 22.35
CA GLU A 413 -9.78 -11.11 23.76
C GLU A 413 -11.18 -11.49 24.25
N GLY A 414 -12.22 -11.03 23.54
CA GLY A 414 -13.62 -11.36 23.76
C GLY A 414 -14.43 -10.26 24.44
N GLU A 415 -15.76 -10.31 24.26
CA GLU A 415 -16.73 -9.33 24.79
C GLU A 415 -16.60 -9.09 26.31
N ASP A 416 -16.27 -10.12 27.09
CA ASP A 416 -16.12 -9.99 28.55
C ASP A 416 -14.94 -9.06 28.92
N VAL A 417 -13.86 -9.04 28.12
CA VAL A 417 -12.69 -8.17 28.36
C VAL A 417 -13.06 -6.72 28.11
N TRP A 418 -13.69 -6.45 26.96
CA TRP A 418 -14.21 -5.13 26.68
C TRP A 418 -15.22 -4.67 27.75
N ALA A 419 -16.05 -5.56 28.30
CA ALA A 419 -17.07 -5.18 29.29
C ALA A 419 -16.49 -4.90 30.68
N ASP A 420 -15.47 -5.65 31.12
CA ASP A 420 -15.04 -5.68 32.52
C ASP A 420 -13.69 -4.97 32.78
N ASP A 421 -12.82 -4.78 31.77
CA ASP A 421 -11.50 -4.19 32.00
C ASP A 421 -11.58 -2.67 32.27
N GLU A 422 -10.85 -2.18 33.27
CA GLU A 422 -10.80 -0.74 33.61
C GLU A 422 -10.09 0.08 32.51
N ALA A 423 -9.22 -0.54 31.71
CA ALA A 423 -8.51 0.12 30.61
C ALA A 423 -9.47 0.74 29.57
N PHE A 424 -10.63 0.10 29.34
CA PHE A 424 -11.64 0.56 28.38
C PHE A 424 -12.77 1.39 29.02
N GLU A 425 -12.70 1.74 30.31
CA GLU A 425 -13.76 2.49 30.99
C GLU A 425 -14.04 3.85 30.34
N GLU A 426 -12.97 4.57 29.96
CA GLU A 426 -13.08 5.84 29.24
C GLU A 426 -13.80 5.66 27.90
N CYS A 427 -13.36 4.71 27.08
CA CYS A 427 -13.94 4.49 25.77
C CYS A 427 -15.38 4.00 25.82
N ARG A 428 -15.73 3.11 26.75
CA ARG A 428 -17.14 2.74 27.01
C ARG A 428 -17.98 3.97 27.36
N GLY A 429 -17.43 4.89 28.17
CA GLY A 429 -18.10 6.13 28.53
C GLY A 429 -18.33 7.05 27.32
N ILE A 430 -17.33 7.19 26.45
CA ILE A 430 -17.43 7.95 25.20
C ILE A 430 -18.51 7.34 24.30
N LEU A 431 -18.47 6.04 24.04
CA LEU A 431 -19.48 5.39 23.19
C LEU A 431 -20.90 5.50 23.77
N GLU A 432 -21.06 5.35 25.09
CA GLU A 432 -22.36 5.56 25.77
C GLU A 432 -22.87 7.00 25.63
N GLU A 433 -21.99 8.00 25.68
CA GLU A 433 -22.34 9.41 25.49
C GLU A 433 -22.94 9.68 24.10
N TYR A 434 -22.32 9.11 23.06
CA TYR A 434 -22.78 9.25 21.68
C TYR A 434 -23.91 8.28 21.31
N GLY A 435 -24.28 7.36 22.22
CA GLY A 435 -25.29 6.34 21.95
C GLY A 435 -24.84 5.30 20.92
N VAL A 436 -23.54 5.19 20.69
CA VAL A 436 -22.92 4.13 19.88
C VAL A 436 -22.91 2.89 20.77
N GLY A 437 -23.84 1.99 20.52
CA GLY A 437 -23.91 0.71 21.20
C GLY A 437 -23.37 -0.37 20.28
N VAL A 438 -22.58 -1.28 20.83
CA VAL A 438 -22.43 -2.63 20.26
C VAL A 438 -23.41 -3.55 20.98
#